data_AF-A0A3P6U936-F1
#
_entry.id   AF-A0A3P6U936-F1
#
_cell.length_a   1.000
_cell.length_b   1.000
_cell.length_c   1.000
_cell.angle_alpha   90.00
_cell.angle_beta   90.00
_cell.angle_gamma   90.00
#
_symmetry.space_group_name_H-M   'P 1'
#
loop_
_entity.id
_entity.type
_entity.pdbx_description
1 polymer ?
#
loop_
_entity_poly.entity_id
_entity_poly.type
_entity_poly.pdbx_seq_one_letter_code
_entity_poly.pdbx_strand_id
1 'polypeptide(L)'
;MIREFVALLQLLSLQSVISVGFYDIPGSYCAKRSPTCCPNRNDQCTMPILGNHLCYCDMFCDRGEYGNDCCPDFKEVCRYSPTALAKG
;
A
#
# COMPACT_ATOMS: atom_id res chain seq x y z
N MET A 1 23.52 -30.20 -25.16
CA MET A 1 23.68 -29.80 -23.74
C MET A 1 23.41 -28.33 -23.49
N ILE A 2 24.01 -27.37 -24.21
CA ILE A 2 23.85 -25.92 -23.92
C ILE A 2 22.42 -25.39 -24.14
N ARG A 3 21.69 -25.88 -25.15
CA ARG A 3 20.29 -25.47 -25.44
C ARG A 3 19.30 -25.79 -24.32
N GLU A 4 19.43 -26.95 -23.70
CA GLU A 4 18.57 -27.39 -22.58
C GLU A 4 18.75 -26.47 -21.36
N PHE A 5 20.00 -26.09 -21.07
CA PHE A 5 20.32 -25.14 -19.98
C PHE A 5 19.76 -23.74 -20.25
N VAL A 6 19.80 -23.26 -21.49
CA VAL A 6 19.22 -21.95 -21.88
C VAL A 6 17.70 -21.95 -21.72
N ALA A 7 17.01 -23.04 -22.10
CA ALA A 7 15.57 -23.16 -21.94
C ALA A 7 15.13 -23.15 -20.46
N LEU A 8 15.89 -23.85 -19.60
CA LEU A 8 15.68 -23.85 -18.13
C LEU A 8 15.90 -22.47 -17.50
N LEU A 9 16.91 -21.72 -17.95
CA LEU A 9 17.18 -20.36 -17.48
C LEU A 9 16.06 -19.36 -17.88
N GLN A 10 15.44 -19.53 -19.04
CA GLN A 10 14.33 -18.66 -19.49
C GLN A 10 13.02 -18.93 -18.72
N LEU A 11 12.78 -20.16 -18.26
CA LEU A 11 11.63 -20.50 -17.43
C LEU A 11 11.72 -19.92 -16.01
N LEU A 12 12.93 -19.75 -15.48
CA LEU A 12 13.19 -19.13 -14.17
C LEU A 12 12.98 -17.61 -14.16
N SER A 13 12.96 -16.95 -15.32
CA SER A 13 12.78 -15.49 -15.42
C SER A 13 11.33 -14.99 -15.39
N LEU A 14 10.31 -15.87 -15.44
CA LEU A 14 8.90 -15.49 -15.32
C LEU A 14 8.43 -15.49 -13.85
N GLN A 15 9.10 -14.72 -12.99
CA GLN A 15 8.58 -14.45 -11.66
C GLN A 15 7.69 -13.21 -11.71
N SER A 16 6.38 -13.40 -11.54
CA SER A 16 5.42 -12.31 -11.37
C SER A 16 5.64 -11.66 -10.01
N VAL A 17 6.07 -10.40 -9.98
CA VAL A 17 6.11 -9.61 -8.73
C VAL A 17 4.73 -9.04 -8.51
N ILE A 18 3.99 -9.60 -7.55
CA ILE A 18 2.70 -9.06 -7.13
C ILE A 18 2.97 -8.02 -6.03
N SER A 19 2.56 -6.77 -6.25
CA SER A 19 2.56 -5.75 -5.21
C SER A 19 1.41 -6.02 -4.24
N VAL A 20 1.70 -6.67 -3.13
CA VAL A 20 0.73 -6.88 -2.05
C VAL A 20 0.77 -5.65 -1.14
N GLY A 21 -0.33 -4.90 -1.06
CA GLY A 21 -0.47 -3.80 -0.10
C GLY A 21 -0.51 -4.31 1.35
N PHE A 22 -0.66 -3.40 2.33
CA PHE A 22 -0.66 -3.76 3.75
C PHE A 22 -2.00 -4.29 4.29
N TYR A 23 -2.88 -4.81 3.43
CA TYR A 23 -4.19 -5.32 3.86
C TYR A 23 -4.05 -6.48 4.86
N ASP A 24 -5.07 -6.65 5.71
CA ASP A 24 -5.17 -7.71 6.74
C ASP A 24 -4.13 -7.68 7.87
N ILE A 25 -3.22 -6.70 7.90
CA ILE A 25 -2.34 -6.48 9.05
C ILE A 25 -3.16 -5.82 10.16
N PRO A 26 -3.33 -6.47 11.34
CA PRO A 26 -4.14 -5.91 12.42
C PRO A 26 -3.46 -4.70 13.03
N GLY A 27 -4.25 -3.68 13.37
CA GLY A 27 -3.76 -2.50 14.05
C GLY A 27 -4.59 -1.27 13.71
N SER A 28 -4.27 -0.19 14.40
CA SER A 28 -4.83 1.12 14.14
C SER A 28 -3.67 2.06 13.84
N TYR A 29 -3.70 2.65 12.64
CA TYR A 29 -2.61 3.43 12.07
C TYR A 29 -3.11 4.83 11.74
N CYS A 30 -3.90 5.01 10.68
CA CYS A 30 -4.43 6.32 10.31
C CYS A 30 -5.33 6.90 11.40
N ALA A 31 -6.13 6.06 12.08
CA ALA A 31 -6.98 6.54 13.17
C ALA A 31 -6.20 7.11 14.38
N LYS A 32 -4.92 6.76 14.56
CA LYS A 32 -4.05 7.30 15.62
C LYS A 32 -3.23 8.51 15.19
N ARG A 33 -3.23 8.83 13.90
CA ARG A 33 -2.46 9.94 13.35
C ARG A 33 -3.18 11.27 13.57
N SER A 34 -2.40 12.34 13.71
CA SER A 34 -2.90 13.72 13.63
C SER A 34 -1.98 14.55 12.72
N PRO A 35 -2.49 15.18 11.63
CA PRO A 35 -3.85 15.04 11.11
C PRO A 35 -4.11 13.59 10.66
N THR A 36 -5.35 13.13 10.85
CA THR A 36 -5.76 11.75 10.58
C THR A 36 -5.52 11.32 9.13
N CYS A 37 -5.88 12.19 8.18
CA CYS A 37 -5.74 11.94 6.75
C CYS A 37 -5.16 13.17 6.06
N CYS A 38 -4.40 12.97 4.97
CA CYS A 38 -3.87 14.06 4.16
C CYS A 38 -4.52 14.08 2.76
N PRO A 39 -5.03 15.24 2.30
CA PRO A 39 -5.84 15.29 1.07
C PRO A 39 -5.04 15.10 -0.22
N ASN A 40 -3.74 15.39 -0.20
CA ASN A 40 -2.82 15.28 -1.33
C ASN A 40 -1.60 14.43 -0.94
N ARG A 41 -0.80 14.02 -1.92
CA ARG A 41 0.49 13.35 -1.70
C ARG A 41 1.29 14.07 -0.63
N ASN A 42 1.65 13.37 0.42
CA ASN A 42 2.45 13.92 1.50
C ASN A 42 3.35 12.84 2.08
N ASP A 43 4.64 12.92 1.77
CA ASP A 43 5.63 11.92 2.17
C ASP A 43 5.82 11.82 3.71
N GLN A 44 5.31 12.81 4.46
CA GLN A 44 5.28 12.82 5.93
C GLN A 44 3.96 12.31 6.50
N CYS A 45 2.99 11.94 5.64
CA CYS A 45 1.70 11.40 6.02
C CYS A 45 1.75 9.89 6.29
N THR A 46 2.69 9.49 7.15
CA THR A 46 3.05 8.09 7.35
C THR A 46 2.77 7.60 8.77
N MET A 47 2.73 6.27 8.91
CA MET A 47 2.75 5.53 10.17
C MET A 47 3.77 4.39 10.10
N PRO A 48 4.44 4.03 11.22
CA PRO A 48 5.31 2.86 11.26
C PRO A 48 4.53 1.56 11.07
N ILE A 49 5.08 0.65 10.28
CA ILE A 49 4.52 -0.69 10.04
C ILE A 49 5.66 -1.70 9.87
N LEU A 50 5.48 -2.95 10.33
CA LEU A 50 6.47 -4.03 10.17
C LEU A 50 7.92 -3.64 10.57
N GLY A 51 8.09 -2.89 11.65
CA GLY A 51 9.41 -2.47 12.14
C GLY A 51 9.88 -1.16 11.50
N ASN A 52 10.71 -1.25 10.46
CA ASN A 52 11.35 -0.09 9.80
C ASN A 52 10.66 0.35 8.50
N HIS A 53 9.48 -0.20 8.19
CA HIS A 53 8.70 0.22 7.04
C HIS A 53 7.67 1.29 7.43
N LEU A 54 7.19 2.01 6.41
CA LEU A 54 6.16 3.02 6.54
C LEU A 54 4.96 2.65 5.67
N CYS A 55 3.77 2.92 6.19
CA CYS A 55 2.54 2.98 5.42
C CYS A 55 2.01 4.43 5.40
N TYR A 56 1.17 4.77 4.43
CA TYR A 56 0.68 6.12 4.20
C TYR A 56 -0.81 6.28 4.52
N CYS A 57 -1.18 7.48 4.94
CA CYS A 57 -2.55 7.91 5.23
C CYS A 57 -3.01 9.08 4.35
N ASP A 58 -2.28 9.36 3.28
CA ASP A 58 -2.67 10.34 2.27
C ASP A 58 -3.42 9.70 1.10
N MET A 59 -4.22 10.49 0.38
CA MET A 59 -5.06 9.98 -0.70
C MET A 59 -4.27 9.42 -1.90
N PHE A 60 -2.98 9.75 -2.02
CA PHE A 60 -2.12 9.28 -3.11
C PHE A 60 -1.60 7.85 -2.88
N CYS A 61 -1.72 7.32 -1.65
CA CYS A 61 -1.34 5.93 -1.35
C CYS A 61 -2.21 4.90 -2.09
N ASP A 62 -3.46 5.27 -2.40
CA ASP A 62 -4.46 4.37 -2.97
C ASP A 62 -4.43 4.41 -4.50
N ARG A 63 -3.62 3.53 -5.09
CA ARG A 63 -3.47 3.39 -6.55
C ARG A 63 -4.33 2.25 -7.13
N GLY A 64 -5.33 1.78 -6.39
CA GLY A 64 -6.20 0.68 -6.82
C GLY A 64 -5.44 -0.62 -7.03
N GLU A 65 -5.57 -1.21 -8.22
CA GLU A 65 -5.00 -2.52 -8.57
C GLU A 65 -3.47 -2.50 -8.78
N TYR A 66 -2.87 -1.31 -8.91
CA TYR A 66 -1.43 -1.16 -9.18
C TYR A 66 -0.56 -1.20 -7.92
N GLY A 67 -1.15 -1.57 -6.77
CA GLY A 67 -0.51 -1.63 -5.47
C GLY A 67 -0.69 -0.34 -4.66
N ASN A 68 -0.80 -0.51 -3.35
CA ASN A 68 -1.13 0.58 -2.45
C ASN A 68 -0.29 0.45 -1.18
N ASP A 69 0.52 1.48 -0.92
CA ASP A 69 1.32 1.65 0.31
C ASP A 69 0.49 2.25 1.45
N CYS A 70 -0.84 2.27 1.30
CA CYS A 70 -1.79 2.69 2.32
C CYS A 70 -1.70 1.84 3.58
N CYS A 71 -1.86 2.48 4.73
CA CYS A 71 -2.02 1.77 5.98
C CYS A 71 -3.25 0.85 5.98
N PRO A 72 -3.25 -0.23 6.78
CA PRO A 72 -4.31 -1.23 6.77
C PRO A 72 -5.72 -0.66 7.01
N ASP A 73 -5.84 0.38 7.84
CA ASP A 73 -7.10 1.05 8.20
C ASP A 73 -7.44 2.25 7.30
N PHE A 74 -6.65 2.55 6.27
CA PHE A 74 -6.82 3.75 5.42
C PHE A 74 -8.20 3.83 4.76
N LYS A 75 -8.70 2.72 4.19
CA LYS A 75 -9.98 2.74 3.46
C LYS A 75 -11.14 3.11 4.38
N GLU A 76 -11.19 2.50 5.56
CA GLU A 76 -12.20 2.78 6.57
C GLU A 76 -12.09 4.23 7.10
N VAL A 77 -10.87 4.68 7.41
CA VAL A 77 -10.63 5.96 8.11
C VAL A 77 -10.64 7.17 7.16
N CYS A 78 -9.99 7.06 6.01
CA CYS A 78 -9.69 8.18 5.12
C CYS A 78 -10.45 8.16 3.80
N ARG A 79 -10.83 6.98 3.28
CA ARG A 79 -11.55 6.88 1.99
C ARG A 79 -13.06 6.93 2.16
N TYR A 80 -13.59 6.19 3.13
CA TYR A 80 -15.03 5.98 3.29
C TYR A 80 -15.62 6.61 4.54
N SER A 81 -14.86 7.41 5.28
CA SER A 81 -15.41 8.11 6.44
C SER A 81 -16.46 9.14 6.01
N PRO A 82 -17.45 9.45 6.86
CA PRO A 82 -18.51 10.42 6.53
C PRO A 82 -17.95 11.78 6.10
N THR A 83 -16.80 12.19 6.65
CA THR A 83 -16.09 13.42 6.28
C THR A 83 -15.47 13.35 4.88
N ALA A 84 -15.02 12.17 4.44
CA ALA A 84 -14.50 11.95 3.09
C ALA A 84 -15.63 11.90 2.05
N LEU A 85 -16.74 11.23 2.38
CA LEU A 85 -17.92 11.13 1.52
C LEU A 85 -18.62 12.48 1.29
N ALA A 86 -18.59 13.37 2.28
CA ALA A 86 -19.20 14.71 2.18
C ALA A 86 -18.41 15.69 1.27
N LYS A 87 -17.23 15.31 0.78
CA LYS A 87 -16.38 16.13 -0.11
C LYS A 87 -16.31 15.60 -1.56
N GLY A 88 -17.08 14.55 -1.88
CA GLY A 88 -17.16 13.94 -3.20
C GLY A 88 -18.27 14.52 -4.07
#